data_AF-A0A350IIQ5-F1
#
_entry.id   AF-A0A350IIQ5-F1
#
_cell.length_a   1.000
_cell.length_b   1.000
_cell.length_c   1.000
_cell.angle_alpha   90.00
_cell.angle_beta   90.00
_cell.angle_gamma   90.00
#
_symmetry.space_group_name_H-M   'P 1'
#
loop_
_entity.id
_entity.type
_entity.pdbx_description
1 polymer ?
#
loop_
_entity_poly.entity_id
_entity_poly.type
_entity_poly.pdbx_seq_one_letter_code
_entity_poly.pdbx_strand_id
1 'polypeptide(L)'
;MGDATNLVIQNSNINAITNFSSNKYIRTSRSSGLLVRAFSATGLPKTYTFPIGSFETVDHYTPLEMTFQTVSQAGHVGSRVSPGDIGGFPGGHSHVSTAPNAEYLKRYWVIDSVTGNFIAKARFNYVDSDIFGTETNLDRLGRWRPPFEQPSGFWMTVPVPSVDYTLNFFETTSNYSSNEFQGDWTLGNIFAFKRIFYSRQSGNWNDPNSWTYDPTHSGPLFGSGIWPDNIQDSVVIGGGIGANPPHEITLNVNANVMGTALGLNPSDIGILNTQMNTISGNYFTMGDLSYLKIGSPNGISSLGNSTGNILTTQSRQFSANGIYEYNGSSNQIIGNGLPNTVHSLFINNSGLAGNNSVVIDKNINVQKDLSILQGVLDLQTFTANNSTSDGIMSISPNAYLRIGGNNNLLNTANNYSIYNIDTDSYIEFYGTSGTTQTITQIPSNLINGLGNVLLTNAGTKIASNPLLIKGNLINMNPSRLEISIIDALQVRKSVINESQIYNRGILEIGN
;
A
#
# COMPACT_ATOMS: atom_id res chain seq x y z
N MET A 1 -4.16 -15.37 -43.35
CA MET A 1 -3.00 -14.80 -44.08
C MET A 1 -1.73 -15.28 -43.38
N GLY A 2 -0.59 -15.38 -44.08
CA GLY A 2 0.69 -15.68 -43.43
C GLY A 2 1.09 -14.60 -42.42
N ASP A 3 1.99 -14.93 -41.49
CA ASP A 3 2.21 -14.20 -40.23
C ASP A 3 2.83 -12.79 -40.32
N ALA A 4 2.74 -12.07 -41.45
CA ALA A 4 3.33 -10.73 -41.57
C ALA A 4 2.65 -9.76 -42.56
N THR A 5 1.43 -10.00 -43.05
CA THR A 5 0.83 -9.15 -44.10
C THR A 5 -0.53 -8.59 -43.72
N ASN A 6 -0.70 -7.28 -43.91
CA ASN A 6 -1.97 -6.59 -43.77
C ASN A 6 -2.71 -6.57 -45.12
N LEU A 7 -4.04 -6.76 -45.10
CA LEU A 7 -4.90 -6.55 -46.25
C LEU A 7 -5.45 -5.12 -46.21
N VAL A 8 -5.12 -4.31 -47.21
CA VAL A 8 -5.54 -2.91 -47.30
C VAL A 8 -6.59 -2.73 -48.39
N ILE A 9 -7.78 -2.26 -48.00
CA ILE A 9 -8.88 -1.92 -48.88
C ILE A 9 -8.95 -0.40 -49.02
N GLN A 10 -8.43 0.12 -50.14
CA GLN A 10 -8.37 1.56 -50.44
C GLN A 10 -9.73 2.14 -50.87
N ASN A 11 -10.65 1.29 -51.33
CA ASN A 11 -11.99 1.72 -51.72
C ASN A 11 -12.84 2.01 -50.47
N SER A 12 -13.21 3.27 -50.27
CA SER A 12 -14.01 3.74 -49.13
C SER A 12 -15.51 3.50 -49.25
N ASN A 13 -15.97 2.76 -50.27
CA ASN A 13 -17.36 2.30 -50.34
C ASN A 13 -17.64 1.27 -49.23
N ILE A 14 -18.78 1.39 -48.57
CA ILE A 14 -19.22 0.43 -47.54
C ILE A 14 -19.28 -1.01 -48.09
N ASN A 15 -19.63 -1.14 -49.38
CA ASN A 15 -19.73 -2.40 -50.11
C ASN A 15 -18.43 -2.80 -50.82
N ALA A 16 -17.28 -2.26 -50.44
CA ALA A 16 -15.98 -2.68 -50.99
C ALA A 16 -15.63 -4.14 -50.62
N ILE A 17 -16.24 -4.67 -49.56
CA ILE A 17 -16.16 -6.09 -49.18
C ILE A 17 -17.59 -6.63 -49.16
N THR A 18 -17.86 -7.67 -49.96
CA THR A 18 -19.20 -8.26 -50.11
C THR A 18 -19.15 -9.77 -49.92
N ASN A 19 -20.32 -10.39 -49.74
CA ASN A 19 -20.47 -11.84 -49.64
C ASN A 19 -19.60 -12.45 -48.53
N PHE A 20 -19.45 -11.75 -47.40
CA PHE A 20 -18.82 -12.29 -46.21
C PHE A 20 -19.87 -13.01 -45.34
N SER A 21 -19.43 -14.00 -44.59
CA SER A 21 -20.26 -14.86 -43.74
C SER A 21 -19.39 -15.58 -42.71
N SER A 22 -20.02 -16.35 -41.82
CA SER A 22 -19.30 -17.15 -40.81
C SER A 22 -18.29 -18.15 -41.40
N ASN A 23 -18.46 -18.56 -42.66
CA ASN A 23 -17.53 -19.42 -43.39
C ASN A 23 -16.75 -18.69 -44.49
N LYS A 24 -16.88 -17.36 -44.61
CA LYS A 24 -16.18 -16.54 -45.59
C LYS A 24 -15.80 -15.20 -45.00
N TYR A 25 -14.64 -15.18 -44.36
CA TYR A 25 -14.11 -14.01 -43.67
C TYR A 25 -12.58 -13.97 -43.76
N ILE A 26 -12.02 -12.87 -43.32
CA ILE A 26 -10.57 -12.66 -43.27
C ILE A 26 -10.04 -13.21 -41.95
N ARG A 27 -9.36 -14.35 -42.04
CA ARG A 27 -8.67 -14.94 -40.89
C ARG A 27 -7.38 -14.19 -40.59
N THR A 28 -7.31 -13.58 -39.41
CA THR A 28 -6.11 -12.97 -38.84
C THR A 28 -5.35 -14.00 -38.00
N SER A 29 -4.03 -13.84 -37.86
CA SER A 29 -3.24 -14.78 -37.05
C SER A 29 -3.31 -14.39 -35.57
N ARG A 30 -2.59 -15.12 -34.73
CA ARG A 30 -2.43 -14.83 -33.31
C ARG A 30 -1.59 -13.59 -33.03
N SER A 31 -0.61 -13.28 -33.87
CA SER A 31 0.34 -12.18 -33.64
C SER A 31 0.35 -11.12 -34.75
N SER A 32 -0.35 -11.32 -35.86
CA SER A 32 -0.29 -10.40 -37.00
C SER A 32 -1.51 -10.41 -37.93
N GLY A 33 -1.45 -9.55 -38.93
CA GLY A 33 -2.43 -9.42 -40.03
C GLY A 33 -3.63 -8.56 -39.66
N LEU A 34 -3.64 -7.31 -40.13
CA LEU A 34 -4.78 -6.39 -40.05
C LEU A 34 -5.60 -6.43 -41.35
N LEU A 35 -6.92 -6.27 -41.22
CA LEU A 35 -7.75 -5.72 -42.28
C LEU A 35 -7.81 -4.21 -42.11
N VAL A 36 -7.20 -3.46 -43.03
CA VAL A 36 -7.21 -2.00 -43.06
C VAL A 36 -8.24 -1.52 -44.08
N ARG A 37 -9.25 -0.77 -43.63
CA ARG A 37 -10.29 -0.21 -44.50
C ARG A 37 -10.22 1.32 -44.56
N ALA A 38 -10.29 1.86 -45.78
CA ALA A 38 -10.52 3.28 -46.00
C ALA A 38 -11.98 3.67 -45.67
N PHE A 39 -12.20 4.87 -45.15
CA PHE A 39 -13.53 5.43 -44.91
C PHE A 39 -13.70 6.82 -45.55
N SER A 40 -14.92 7.13 -45.98
CA SER A 40 -15.29 8.40 -46.61
C SER A 40 -15.87 9.40 -45.60
N ALA A 41 -15.66 10.69 -45.86
CA ALA A 41 -16.27 11.80 -45.12
C ALA A 41 -17.70 12.16 -45.58
N THR A 42 -18.21 11.54 -46.65
CA THR A 42 -19.54 11.86 -47.20
C THR A 42 -20.62 10.87 -46.77
N GLY A 43 -21.87 11.32 -46.65
CA GLY A 43 -23.05 10.47 -46.43
C GLY A 43 -23.10 9.78 -45.06
N LEU A 44 -22.66 10.46 -44.01
CA LEU A 44 -22.63 9.97 -42.62
C LEU A 44 -24.03 10.01 -41.97
N PRO A 45 -24.32 9.16 -40.97
CA PRO A 45 -23.45 8.12 -40.43
C PRO A 45 -23.26 6.93 -41.39
N LYS A 46 -22.08 6.30 -41.37
CA LYS A 46 -21.76 5.11 -42.18
C LYS A 46 -21.16 4.00 -41.35
N THR A 47 -21.63 2.78 -41.57
CA THR A 47 -21.12 1.58 -40.93
C THR A 47 -20.21 0.80 -41.87
N TYR A 48 -19.00 0.50 -41.41
CA TYR A 48 -18.03 -0.34 -42.09
C TYR A 48 -17.84 -1.62 -41.28
N THR A 49 -18.19 -2.75 -41.87
CA THR A 49 -17.96 -4.08 -41.29
C THR A 49 -16.56 -4.57 -41.62
N PHE A 50 -15.82 -5.01 -40.62
CA PHE A 50 -14.58 -5.74 -40.76
C PHE A 50 -14.94 -7.22 -40.62
N PRO A 51 -15.07 -7.98 -41.72
CA PRO A 51 -15.37 -9.41 -41.65
C PRO A 51 -14.09 -10.16 -41.29
N ILE A 52 -13.69 -10.05 -40.04
CA ILE A 52 -12.48 -10.63 -39.47
C ILE A 52 -12.82 -11.71 -38.46
N GLY A 53 -11.86 -12.58 -38.20
CA GLY A 53 -11.96 -13.65 -37.23
C GLY A 53 -10.61 -14.35 -37.11
N SER A 54 -10.57 -15.41 -36.34
CA SER A 54 -9.35 -16.17 -36.07
C SER A 54 -9.60 -17.66 -36.29
N PHE A 55 -8.53 -18.43 -36.13
CA PHE A 55 -8.57 -19.88 -36.10
C PHE A 55 -7.81 -20.36 -34.88
N GLU A 56 -8.47 -21.23 -34.12
CA GLU A 56 -7.94 -21.88 -32.94
C GLU A 56 -7.92 -23.38 -33.24
N THR A 57 -8.89 -24.12 -32.70
CA THR A 57 -9.20 -25.49 -33.13
C THR A 57 -10.29 -25.52 -34.21
N VAL A 58 -11.07 -24.44 -34.30
CA VAL A 58 -12.12 -24.20 -35.29
C VAL A 58 -12.07 -22.74 -35.73
N ASP A 59 -12.76 -22.45 -36.83
CA ASP A 59 -12.93 -21.08 -37.34
C ASP A 59 -13.92 -20.29 -36.49
N HIS A 60 -13.50 -19.14 -35.98
CA HIS A 60 -14.34 -18.21 -35.26
C HIS A 60 -14.48 -16.90 -36.02
N TYR A 61 -15.70 -16.64 -36.51
CA TYR A 61 -16.05 -15.38 -37.16
C TYR A 61 -16.61 -14.40 -36.12
N THR A 62 -15.87 -13.33 -35.86
CA THR A 62 -16.12 -12.39 -34.77
C THR A 62 -15.89 -10.95 -35.26
N PRO A 63 -16.79 -10.44 -36.12
CA PRO A 63 -16.56 -9.20 -36.85
C PRO A 63 -16.55 -7.97 -35.95
N LEU A 64 -15.83 -6.94 -36.41
CA LEU A 64 -15.94 -5.57 -35.88
C LEU A 64 -16.81 -4.73 -36.82
N GLU A 65 -17.70 -3.91 -36.28
CA GLU A 65 -18.43 -2.90 -37.05
C GLU A 65 -18.08 -1.51 -36.52
N MET A 66 -17.68 -0.60 -37.41
CA MET A 66 -17.43 0.79 -37.04
C MET A 66 -18.44 1.71 -37.72
N THR A 67 -19.27 2.37 -36.92
CA THR A 67 -20.24 3.38 -37.37
C THR A 67 -19.66 4.76 -37.16
N PHE A 68 -19.19 5.39 -38.23
CA PHE A 68 -18.66 6.76 -38.22
C PHE A 68 -19.81 7.75 -38.17
N GLN A 69 -19.87 8.56 -37.12
CA GLN A 69 -20.90 9.58 -36.90
C GLN A 69 -20.52 10.89 -37.57
N THR A 70 -19.28 11.34 -37.37
CA THR A 70 -18.71 12.52 -38.02
C THR A 70 -17.31 12.19 -38.53
N VAL A 71 -16.92 12.78 -39.65
CA VAL A 71 -15.58 12.64 -40.23
C VAL A 71 -15.18 13.99 -40.79
N SER A 72 -14.21 14.64 -40.16
CA SER A 72 -13.63 15.90 -40.65
C SER A 72 -12.45 15.66 -41.58
N GLN A 73 -11.78 14.51 -41.44
CA GLN A 73 -10.72 14.06 -42.34
C GLN A 73 -10.87 12.55 -42.59
N ALA A 74 -11.05 12.18 -43.87
CA ALA A 74 -11.06 10.78 -44.30
C ALA A 74 -9.71 10.10 -44.03
N GLY A 75 -9.73 8.79 -43.88
CA GLY A 75 -8.53 8.02 -43.54
C GLY A 75 -8.79 6.52 -43.59
N HIS A 76 -8.06 5.80 -42.76
CA HIS A 76 -8.12 4.35 -42.64
C HIS A 76 -8.19 3.92 -41.17
N VAL A 77 -8.80 2.76 -40.94
CA VAL A 77 -8.69 2.03 -39.67
C VAL A 77 -8.33 0.59 -39.97
N GLY A 78 -7.35 0.06 -39.25
CA GLY A 78 -6.97 -1.35 -39.24
C GLY A 78 -7.60 -2.08 -38.07
N SER A 79 -8.10 -3.29 -38.31
CA SER A 79 -8.51 -4.17 -37.21
C SER A 79 -8.18 -5.63 -37.46
N ARG A 80 -7.98 -6.36 -36.37
CA ARG A 80 -7.82 -7.81 -36.33
C ARG A 80 -8.40 -8.38 -35.05
N VAL A 81 -8.53 -9.70 -35.03
CA VAL A 81 -8.95 -10.47 -33.87
C VAL A 81 -7.80 -11.35 -33.40
N SER A 82 -7.70 -11.56 -32.09
CA SER A 82 -6.74 -12.47 -31.47
C SER A 82 -7.37 -13.22 -30.29
N PRO A 83 -7.08 -14.52 -30.12
CA PRO A 83 -7.43 -15.28 -28.91
C PRO A 83 -6.41 -15.14 -27.76
N GLY A 84 -5.34 -14.36 -27.95
CA GLY A 84 -4.31 -14.07 -26.94
C GLY A 84 -3.58 -15.27 -26.34
N ASP A 85 -2.82 -14.99 -25.27
CA ASP A 85 -1.73 -15.84 -24.79
C ASP A 85 -1.79 -16.22 -23.30
N ILE A 86 -2.74 -15.69 -22.51
CA ILE A 86 -2.77 -15.95 -21.06
C ILE A 86 -3.04 -17.43 -20.74
N GLY A 87 -2.18 -18.07 -19.94
CA GLY A 87 -2.41 -19.44 -19.43
C GLY A 87 -2.37 -20.57 -20.47
N GLY A 88 -2.03 -20.28 -21.73
CA GLY A 88 -2.08 -21.24 -22.84
C GLY A 88 -3.10 -20.84 -23.90
N PHE A 89 -2.96 -21.37 -25.11
CA PHE A 89 -3.82 -21.00 -26.24
C PHE A 89 -5.05 -21.93 -26.34
N PRO A 90 -6.28 -21.40 -26.46
CA PRO A 90 -6.67 -19.99 -26.36
C PRO A 90 -6.81 -19.53 -24.89
N GLY A 91 -6.38 -18.30 -24.63
CA GLY A 91 -6.20 -17.79 -23.27
C GLY A 91 -7.00 -16.55 -22.94
N GLY A 92 -7.16 -15.62 -23.89
CA GLY A 92 -7.47 -14.22 -23.60
C GLY A 92 -6.24 -13.33 -23.65
N HIS A 93 -6.46 -12.03 -23.49
CA HIS A 93 -5.37 -11.06 -23.62
C HIS A 93 -4.30 -11.29 -22.53
N SER A 94 -3.02 -11.32 -22.91
CA SER A 94 -1.89 -11.74 -22.05
C SER A 94 -1.74 -10.93 -20.75
N HIS A 95 -2.24 -9.69 -20.74
CA HIS A 95 -2.19 -8.78 -19.60
C HIS A 95 -3.51 -8.63 -18.83
N VAL A 96 -4.50 -9.51 -19.04
CA VAL A 96 -5.69 -9.56 -18.16
C VAL A 96 -5.24 -9.96 -16.75
N SER A 97 -5.88 -9.38 -15.72
CA SER A 97 -5.52 -9.64 -14.32
C SER A 97 -5.60 -11.14 -13.99
N THR A 98 -4.62 -11.61 -13.22
CA THR A 98 -4.58 -12.98 -12.67
C THR A 98 -5.45 -13.14 -11.42
N ALA A 99 -6.26 -12.14 -11.07
CA ALA A 99 -7.17 -12.22 -9.93
C ALA A 99 -8.09 -13.45 -10.05
N PRO A 100 -8.31 -14.23 -8.96
CA PRO A 100 -9.13 -15.46 -9.02
C PRO A 100 -10.56 -15.26 -9.54
N ASN A 101 -11.09 -14.05 -9.39
CA ASN A 101 -12.44 -13.68 -9.83
C ASN A 101 -12.42 -12.93 -11.17
N ALA A 102 -11.30 -12.88 -11.89
CA ALA A 102 -11.25 -12.28 -13.22
C ALA A 102 -12.04 -13.15 -14.21
N GLU A 103 -13.06 -12.55 -14.81
CA GLU A 103 -13.87 -13.15 -15.88
C GLU A 103 -13.79 -12.22 -17.10
N TYR A 104 -13.63 -12.79 -18.29
CA TYR A 104 -13.30 -12.04 -19.50
C TYR A 104 -13.61 -12.85 -20.77
N LEU A 105 -13.56 -12.18 -21.91
CA LEU A 105 -13.51 -12.86 -23.20
C LEU A 105 -12.09 -13.32 -23.49
N LYS A 106 -11.93 -14.60 -23.85
CA LYS A 106 -10.68 -15.20 -24.36
C LYS A 106 -10.23 -14.58 -25.69
N ARG A 107 -10.95 -13.59 -26.19
CA ARG A 107 -10.73 -12.91 -27.46
C ARG A 107 -10.68 -11.41 -27.27
N TYR A 108 -9.82 -10.78 -28.06
CA TYR A 108 -9.74 -9.33 -28.14
C TYR A 108 -9.59 -8.87 -29.59
N TRP A 109 -9.97 -7.62 -29.82
CA TRP A 109 -9.85 -6.94 -31.11
C TRP A 109 -8.74 -5.93 -31.00
N VAL A 110 -7.78 -6.01 -31.92
CA VAL A 110 -6.81 -4.92 -32.09
C VAL A 110 -7.44 -3.91 -33.02
N ILE A 111 -7.40 -2.64 -32.65
CA ILE A 111 -7.59 -1.53 -33.56
C ILE A 111 -6.27 -0.77 -33.65
N ASP A 112 -5.77 -0.58 -34.86
CA ASP A 112 -4.51 0.10 -35.15
C ASP A 112 -4.55 0.78 -36.52
N SER A 113 -3.46 1.39 -36.98
CA SER A 113 -3.38 2.10 -38.27
C SER A 113 -4.48 3.16 -38.42
N VAL A 114 -4.89 3.77 -37.30
CA VAL A 114 -5.95 4.77 -37.25
C VAL A 114 -5.43 6.08 -37.82
N THR A 115 -6.03 6.55 -38.91
CA THR A 115 -5.70 7.83 -39.56
C THR A 115 -6.98 8.61 -39.86
N GLY A 116 -6.84 9.91 -40.12
CA GLY A 116 -7.97 10.82 -40.27
C GLY A 116 -8.47 11.33 -38.93
N ASN A 117 -9.60 12.04 -38.95
CA ASN A 117 -10.21 12.66 -37.78
C ASN A 117 -11.72 12.44 -37.83
N PHE A 118 -12.23 11.72 -36.84
CA PHE A 118 -13.61 11.26 -36.81
C PHE A 118 -14.11 11.00 -35.39
N ILE A 119 -15.44 10.93 -35.29
CA ILE A 119 -16.16 10.40 -34.15
C ILE A 119 -16.91 9.14 -34.62
N ALA A 120 -16.77 8.04 -33.91
CA ALA A 120 -17.40 6.77 -34.29
C ALA A 120 -17.88 5.96 -33.08
N LYS A 121 -18.67 4.93 -33.39
CA LYS A 121 -19.03 3.81 -32.52
C LYS A 121 -18.37 2.54 -33.04
N ALA A 122 -17.72 1.75 -32.20
CA ALA A 122 -17.30 0.39 -32.54
C ALA A 122 -18.20 -0.64 -31.86
N ARG A 123 -18.57 -1.68 -32.60
CA ARG A 123 -19.28 -2.87 -32.13
C ARG A 123 -18.42 -4.11 -32.36
N PHE A 124 -18.18 -4.85 -31.30
CA PHE A 124 -17.36 -6.05 -31.29
C PHE A 124 -18.27 -7.25 -31.07
N ASN A 125 -18.28 -8.19 -32.02
CA ASN A 125 -19.16 -9.37 -31.96
C ASN A 125 -18.33 -10.59 -31.57
N TYR A 126 -18.71 -11.30 -30.51
CA TYR A 126 -18.04 -12.48 -29.99
C TYR A 126 -18.91 -13.74 -30.17
N VAL A 127 -18.38 -14.89 -29.77
CA VAL A 127 -19.12 -16.17 -29.73
C VAL A 127 -19.08 -16.76 -28.32
N ASP A 128 -20.03 -17.64 -27.98
CA ASP A 128 -20.14 -18.24 -26.65
C ASP A 128 -18.85 -18.95 -26.19
N SER A 129 -18.11 -19.54 -27.14
CA SER A 129 -16.84 -20.22 -26.86
C SER A 129 -15.72 -19.27 -26.42
N ASP A 130 -15.87 -17.96 -26.63
CA ASP A 130 -14.93 -16.95 -26.15
C ASP A 130 -15.11 -16.66 -24.65
N ILE A 131 -16.20 -17.09 -24.02
CA ILE A 131 -16.50 -16.74 -22.63
C ILE A 131 -15.58 -17.52 -21.67
N PHE A 132 -14.91 -16.79 -20.78
CA PHE A 132 -14.24 -17.34 -19.60
C PHE A 132 -14.95 -16.83 -18.33
N GLY A 133 -15.66 -17.74 -17.65
CA GLY A 133 -16.48 -17.43 -16.48
C GLY A 133 -17.96 -17.27 -16.82
N THR A 134 -18.62 -16.37 -16.11
CA THR A 134 -20.06 -16.08 -16.26
C THR A 134 -20.28 -14.89 -17.16
N GLU A 135 -20.97 -15.08 -18.28
CA GLU A 135 -21.17 -14.05 -19.31
C GLU A 135 -21.80 -12.75 -18.78
N THR A 136 -22.83 -12.86 -17.94
CA THR A 136 -23.55 -11.70 -17.39
C THR A 136 -22.70 -10.83 -16.47
N ASN A 137 -21.54 -11.33 -16.03
CA ASN A 137 -20.59 -10.56 -15.23
C ASN A 137 -19.62 -9.73 -16.10
N LEU A 138 -19.59 -9.96 -17.42
CA LEU A 138 -18.72 -9.25 -18.36
C LEU A 138 -19.32 -7.88 -18.69
N ASP A 139 -19.26 -6.95 -17.73
CA ASP A 139 -19.95 -5.65 -17.78
C ASP A 139 -19.02 -4.45 -18.04
N ARG A 140 -17.72 -4.70 -18.26
CA ARG A 140 -16.70 -3.67 -18.53
C ARG A 140 -16.06 -3.87 -19.89
N LEU A 141 -15.87 -2.76 -20.60
CA LEU A 141 -15.07 -2.68 -21.81
C LEU A 141 -13.64 -2.26 -21.43
N GLY A 142 -12.68 -3.13 -21.68
CA GLY A 142 -11.26 -2.86 -21.48
C GLY A 142 -10.59 -2.45 -22.78
N ARG A 143 -9.76 -1.41 -22.71
CA ARG A 143 -8.82 -1.03 -23.77
C ARG A 143 -7.38 -1.08 -23.24
N TRP A 144 -6.55 -1.96 -23.79
CA TRP A 144 -5.11 -1.98 -23.54
C TRP A 144 -4.37 -1.11 -24.55
N ARG A 145 -3.35 -0.38 -24.08
CA ARG A 145 -2.40 0.36 -24.93
C ARG A 145 -1.00 0.19 -24.38
N PRO A 146 0.03 -0.09 -25.21
CA PRO A 146 0.01 -0.12 -26.67
C PRO A 146 -0.66 -1.40 -27.28
N PRO A 147 -1.14 -1.34 -28.54
CA PRO A 147 -1.84 -2.47 -29.17
C PRO A 147 -0.93 -3.70 -29.36
N PHE A 148 -1.53 -4.84 -29.71
CA PHE A 148 -0.87 -6.12 -29.93
C PHE A 148 -0.24 -6.75 -28.67
N GLU A 149 -0.89 -6.61 -27.52
CA GLU A 149 -0.40 -7.17 -26.24
C GLU A 149 1.02 -6.71 -25.87
N GLN A 150 1.45 -5.58 -26.43
CA GLN A 150 2.79 -5.07 -26.20
C GLN A 150 3.01 -4.76 -24.71
N PRO A 151 4.23 -5.03 -24.20
CA PRO A 151 4.55 -4.79 -22.79
C PRO A 151 4.50 -3.30 -22.45
N SER A 152 4.48 -3.00 -21.15
CA SER A 152 4.43 -1.62 -20.61
C SER A 152 3.12 -0.88 -20.93
N GLY A 153 2.06 -1.62 -21.24
CA GLY A 153 0.73 -1.08 -21.38
C GLY A 153 -0.10 -1.14 -20.11
N PHE A 154 -1.33 -0.64 -20.19
CA PHE A 154 -2.30 -0.76 -19.11
C PHE A 154 -3.74 -0.81 -19.65
N TRP A 155 -4.61 -1.45 -18.89
CA TRP A 155 -6.05 -1.43 -19.15
C TRP A 155 -6.64 -0.09 -18.75
N MET A 156 -7.38 0.52 -19.67
CA MET A 156 -8.35 1.56 -19.39
C MET A 156 -9.74 0.98 -19.52
N THR A 157 -10.55 1.14 -18.47
CA THR A 157 -11.98 0.83 -18.57
C THR A 157 -12.69 1.96 -19.29
N VAL A 158 -13.39 1.64 -20.36
CA VAL A 158 -14.19 2.59 -21.14
C VAL A 158 -15.65 2.44 -20.70
N PRO A 159 -16.43 3.54 -20.58
CA PRO A 159 -17.87 3.44 -20.33
C PRO A 159 -18.54 2.54 -21.38
N VAL A 160 -19.28 1.55 -20.91
CA VAL A 160 -20.01 0.62 -21.78
C VAL A 160 -21.43 1.15 -21.98
N PRO A 161 -21.82 1.62 -23.19
CA PRO A 161 -23.19 2.00 -23.47
C PRO A 161 -24.14 0.80 -23.56
N SER A 162 -23.67 -0.38 -24.01
CA SER A 162 -24.49 -1.59 -24.15
C SER A 162 -23.64 -2.86 -24.32
N VAL A 163 -24.00 -3.91 -23.58
CA VAL A 163 -23.61 -5.30 -23.83
C VAL A 163 -24.90 -6.07 -24.12
N ASP A 164 -24.89 -6.88 -25.17
CA ASP A 164 -25.99 -7.78 -25.52
C ASP A 164 -25.49 -9.21 -25.46
N TYR A 165 -25.94 -9.93 -24.44
CA TYR A 165 -25.60 -11.34 -24.18
C TYR A 165 -26.44 -12.32 -25.01
N THR A 166 -27.44 -11.85 -25.75
CA THR A 166 -28.26 -12.72 -26.63
C THR A 166 -27.70 -12.71 -28.05
N LEU A 167 -27.19 -11.57 -28.49
CA LEU A 167 -26.60 -11.38 -29.81
C LEU A 167 -25.07 -11.34 -29.78
N ASN A 168 -24.47 -11.57 -28.61
CA ASN A 168 -23.04 -11.63 -28.36
C ASN A 168 -22.26 -10.45 -28.92
N PHE A 169 -22.61 -9.24 -28.48
CA PHE A 169 -21.82 -8.07 -28.84
C PHE A 169 -21.68 -7.07 -27.69
N PHE A 170 -20.64 -6.25 -27.77
CA PHE A 170 -20.45 -5.07 -26.93
C PHE A 170 -20.01 -3.87 -27.78
N GLU A 171 -20.25 -2.66 -27.30
CA GLU A 171 -19.99 -1.44 -28.06
C GLU A 171 -19.24 -0.37 -27.27
N THR A 172 -18.52 0.52 -27.96
CA THR A 172 -18.11 1.83 -27.42
C THR A 172 -19.28 2.80 -27.45
N THR A 173 -19.17 3.95 -26.76
CA THR A 173 -20.11 5.07 -26.97
C THR A 173 -20.07 5.58 -28.42
N SER A 174 -21.14 6.23 -28.86
CA SER A 174 -21.24 6.77 -30.22
C SER A 174 -20.36 7.99 -30.46
N ASN A 175 -19.88 8.64 -29.39
CA ASN A 175 -19.09 9.86 -29.43
C ASN A 175 -17.58 9.61 -29.26
N TYR A 176 -17.09 8.41 -29.57
CA TYR A 176 -15.70 8.04 -29.34
C TYR A 176 -14.77 8.66 -30.40
N SER A 177 -13.68 9.31 -29.97
CA SER A 177 -12.76 10.03 -30.85
C SER A 177 -11.77 9.09 -31.55
N SER A 178 -11.39 9.42 -32.80
CA SER A 178 -10.37 8.72 -33.58
C SER A 178 -9.10 8.36 -32.80
N ASN A 179 -8.51 9.31 -32.06
CA ASN A 179 -7.30 9.09 -31.26
C ASN A 179 -7.49 8.11 -30.09
N GLU A 180 -8.72 7.81 -29.70
CA GLU A 180 -9.05 6.87 -28.65
C GLU A 180 -9.25 5.44 -29.18
N PHE A 181 -9.38 5.22 -30.50
CA PHE A 181 -9.65 3.87 -30.99
C PHE A 181 -8.44 2.92 -30.96
N GLN A 182 -7.21 3.42 -31.10
CA GLN A 182 -6.03 2.56 -31.12
C GLN A 182 -5.89 1.76 -29.81
N GLY A 183 -5.61 0.46 -29.88
CA GLY A 183 -5.44 -0.42 -28.71
C GLY A 183 -6.07 -1.80 -28.88
N ASP A 184 -5.97 -2.61 -27.84
CA ASP A 184 -6.60 -3.93 -27.78
C ASP A 184 -7.87 -3.86 -26.94
N TRP A 185 -8.96 -4.39 -27.48
CA TRP A 185 -10.31 -4.22 -26.96
C TRP A 185 -10.88 -5.56 -26.57
N THR A 186 -11.42 -5.67 -25.35
CA THR A 186 -12.12 -6.88 -24.91
C THR A 186 -13.16 -6.54 -23.84
N LEU A 187 -13.96 -7.53 -23.47
CA LEU A 187 -14.99 -7.42 -22.45
C LEU A 187 -14.58 -8.28 -21.24
N GLY A 188 -14.85 -7.77 -20.04
CA GLY A 188 -14.49 -8.42 -18.79
C GLY A 188 -15.27 -7.85 -17.63
N ASN A 189 -15.10 -8.45 -16.45
CA ASN A 189 -15.60 -7.87 -15.22
C ASN A 189 -14.57 -6.85 -14.65
N ILE A 190 -14.93 -6.21 -13.54
CA ILE A 190 -14.03 -5.24 -12.87
C ILE A 190 -12.67 -5.83 -12.47
N PHE A 191 -12.60 -7.14 -12.20
CA PHE A 191 -11.37 -7.79 -11.78
C PHE A 191 -10.43 -8.04 -12.96
N ALA A 192 -10.96 -8.30 -14.16
CA ALA A 192 -10.17 -8.54 -15.37
C ALA A 192 -9.26 -7.36 -15.75
N PHE A 193 -9.72 -6.12 -15.55
CA PHE A 193 -8.99 -4.89 -15.92
C PHE A 193 -8.36 -4.17 -14.73
N LYS A 194 -8.32 -4.82 -13.57
CA LYS A 194 -7.78 -4.22 -12.35
C LYS A 194 -6.29 -3.94 -12.51
N ARG A 195 -5.88 -2.69 -12.31
CA ARG A 195 -4.46 -2.31 -12.24
C ARG A 195 -3.91 -2.70 -10.86
N ILE A 196 -2.86 -3.51 -10.85
CA ILE A 196 -2.15 -3.88 -9.64
C ILE A 196 -0.72 -3.35 -9.75
N PHE A 197 -0.36 -2.45 -8.86
CA PHE A 197 0.94 -1.81 -8.79
C PHE A 197 1.78 -2.50 -7.73
N TYR A 198 3.02 -2.83 -8.06
CA TYR A 198 4.00 -3.38 -7.14
C TYR A 198 5.09 -2.34 -6.92
N SER A 199 5.55 -2.16 -5.67
CA SER A 199 6.66 -1.25 -5.40
C SER A 199 7.92 -1.76 -6.10
N ARG A 200 8.55 -0.92 -6.92
CA ARG A 200 9.75 -1.26 -7.70
C ARG A 200 11.05 -0.86 -7.03
N GLN A 201 10.99 0.22 -6.24
CA GLN A 201 12.10 0.79 -5.47
C GLN A 201 11.54 1.71 -4.39
N SER A 202 12.35 2.06 -3.41
CA SER A 202 11.99 3.11 -2.45
C SER A 202 11.78 4.45 -3.15
N GLY A 203 10.76 5.21 -2.74
CA GLY A 203 10.42 6.49 -3.35
C GLY A 203 9.06 7.03 -2.93
N ASN A 204 8.60 8.06 -3.61
CA ASN A 204 7.32 8.72 -3.34
C ASN A 204 6.15 7.98 -4.00
N TRP A 205 4.98 8.00 -3.36
CA TRP A 205 3.78 7.36 -3.88
C TRP A 205 3.38 7.87 -5.27
N ASN A 206 3.47 9.18 -5.50
CA ASN A 206 3.12 9.77 -6.79
C ASN A 206 4.27 9.81 -7.81
N ASP A 207 5.38 9.12 -7.55
CA ASP A 207 6.48 8.97 -8.51
C ASP A 207 6.28 7.69 -9.35
N PRO A 208 6.11 7.79 -10.68
CA PRO A 208 6.01 6.61 -11.55
C PRO A 208 7.19 5.64 -11.43
N ASN A 209 8.37 6.12 -11.04
CA ASN A 209 9.56 5.26 -10.88
C ASN A 209 9.45 4.30 -9.69
N SER A 210 8.55 4.58 -8.76
CA SER A 210 8.29 3.71 -7.60
C SER A 210 7.46 2.48 -7.93
N TRP A 211 6.91 2.36 -9.14
CA TRP A 211 5.92 1.33 -9.46
C TRP A 211 6.25 0.51 -10.69
N THR A 212 5.98 -0.79 -10.61
CA THR A 212 6.03 -1.77 -11.71
C THR A 212 4.71 -2.56 -11.75
N TYR A 213 4.41 -3.18 -12.89
CA TYR A 213 3.33 -4.17 -13.00
C TYR A 213 3.79 -5.59 -12.61
N ASP A 214 5.09 -5.77 -12.41
CA ASP A 214 5.70 -7.08 -12.16
C ASP A 214 5.58 -7.47 -10.67
N PRO A 215 4.93 -8.60 -10.34
CA PRO A 215 4.77 -9.06 -8.96
C PRO A 215 6.09 -9.40 -8.25
N THR A 216 7.21 -9.49 -8.98
CA THR A 216 8.54 -9.68 -8.40
C THR A 216 9.15 -8.39 -7.85
N HIS A 217 8.42 -7.27 -7.87
CA HIS A 217 8.90 -5.96 -7.43
C HIS A 217 10.09 -5.43 -8.25
N SER A 218 10.24 -5.91 -9.50
CA SER A 218 11.37 -5.56 -10.36
C SER A 218 10.91 -5.22 -11.80
N GLY A 219 11.84 -5.02 -12.74
CA GLY A 219 11.50 -4.79 -14.14
C GLY A 219 11.22 -3.31 -14.51
N PRO A 220 10.49 -3.05 -15.61
CA PRO A 220 10.21 -1.70 -16.10
C PRO A 220 9.21 -0.94 -15.19
N LEU A 221 9.16 0.38 -15.34
CA LEU A 221 8.13 1.20 -14.68
C LEU A 221 6.72 0.85 -15.23
N PHE A 222 5.69 1.01 -14.41
CA PHE A 222 4.31 0.67 -14.77
C PHE A 222 3.85 1.42 -16.04
N GLY A 223 4.14 2.72 -16.11
CA GLY A 223 3.89 3.56 -17.28
C GLY A 223 4.41 4.99 -17.03
N SER A 224 4.82 5.68 -18.09
CA SER A 224 5.32 7.07 -17.95
C SER A 224 4.21 7.98 -17.41
N GLY A 225 4.44 8.61 -16.26
CA GLY A 225 3.43 9.47 -15.62
C GLY A 225 2.26 8.70 -14.99
N ILE A 226 2.40 7.39 -14.77
CA ILE A 226 1.36 6.54 -14.17
C ILE A 226 1.81 6.09 -12.78
N TRP A 227 0.95 6.28 -11.79
CA TRP A 227 1.11 5.81 -10.41
C TRP A 227 -0.28 5.39 -9.87
N PRO A 228 -0.39 4.76 -8.69
CA PRO A 228 -1.67 4.38 -8.13
C PRO A 228 -2.46 5.62 -7.70
N ASP A 229 -3.48 5.96 -8.46
CA ASP A 229 -4.24 7.21 -8.34
C ASP A 229 -5.74 7.05 -8.58
N ASN A 230 -6.19 5.82 -8.85
CA ASN A 230 -7.58 5.49 -9.12
C ASN A 230 -8.16 4.59 -8.03
N ILE A 231 -9.44 4.81 -7.70
CA ILE A 231 -10.20 4.03 -6.72
C ILE A 231 -10.28 2.53 -7.03
N GLN A 232 -10.00 2.12 -8.27
CA GLN A 232 -9.96 0.72 -8.69
C GLN A 232 -8.56 0.10 -8.64
N ASP A 233 -7.52 0.90 -8.38
CA ASP A 233 -6.16 0.38 -8.32
C ASP A 233 -5.97 -0.48 -7.09
N SER A 234 -5.02 -1.39 -7.15
CA SER A 234 -4.48 -2.01 -5.94
C SER A 234 -2.99 -1.95 -5.93
N VAL A 235 -2.45 -1.96 -4.72
CA VAL A 235 -1.04 -1.73 -4.49
C VAL A 235 -0.49 -2.83 -3.60
N VAL A 236 0.68 -3.33 -3.95
CA VAL A 236 1.49 -4.22 -3.13
C VAL A 236 2.83 -3.53 -2.88
N ILE A 237 3.10 -3.17 -1.63
CA ILE A 237 4.38 -2.60 -1.20
C ILE A 237 5.20 -3.72 -0.61
N GLY A 238 6.28 -4.10 -1.29
CA GLY A 238 7.14 -5.24 -0.92
C GLY A 238 8.58 -5.02 -1.38
N GLY A 239 9.21 -6.09 -1.88
CA GLY A 239 10.56 -6.08 -2.44
C GLY A 239 11.64 -6.63 -1.50
N GLY A 240 11.33 -6.84 -0.21
CA GLY A 240 12.20 -7.49 0.76
C GLY A 240 12.27 -9.00 0.58
N ILE A 241 12.55 -9.45 -0.65
CA ILE A 241 12.62 -10.86 -1.02
C ILE A 241 14.07 -11.34 -0.89
N GLY A 242 14.30 -12.32 -0.01
CA GLY A 242 15.62 -12.87 0.24
C GLY A 242 16.53 -11.90 0.98
N ALA A 243 17.67 -11.53 0.37
CA ALA A 243 18.66 -10.62 0.96
C ALA A 243 18.46 -9.14 0.57
N ASN A 244 17.49 -8.85 -0.31
CA ASN A 244 17.23 -7.48 -0.73
C ASN A 244 16.51 -6.69 0.37
N PRO A 245 16.87 -5.41 0.57
CA PRO A 245 16.12 -4.56 1.49
C PRO A 245 14.70 -4.32 0.97
N PRO A 246 13.70 -4.21 1.87
CA PRO A 246 12.35 -3.85 1.48
C PRO A 246 12.31 -2.43 0.87
N HIS A 247 11.38 -2.22 -0.06
CA HIS A 247 11.13 -0.89 -0.59
C HIS A 247 10.37 -0.05 0.43
N GLU A 248 10.83 1.19 0.64
CA GLU A 248 10.11 2.21 1.41
C GLU A 248 9.34 3.14 0.49
N ILE A 249 8.01 3.02 0.51
CA ILE A 249 7.13 3.94 -0.18
C ILE A 249 6.68 5.04 0.80
N THR A 250 7.00 6.28 0.44
CA THR A 250 6.58 7.47 1.17
C THR A 250 5.28 8.00 0.58
N LEU A 251 4.24 8.03 1.39
CA LEU A 251 2.94 8.58 1.04
C LEU A 251 3.01 10.11 1.12
N ASN A 252 3.44 10.74 0.03
CA ASN A 252 3.58 12.19 -0.09
C ASN A 252 2.29 12.89 -0.59
N VAL A 253 1.24 12.11 -0.89
CA VAL A 253 -0.10 12.56 -1.26
C VAL A 253 -1.15 11.66 -0.59
N ASN A 254 -2.38 12.13 -0.39
CA ASN A 254 -3.48 11.24 -0.03
C ASN A 254 -3.75 10.25 -1.18
N ALA A 255 -3.82 8.96 -0.87
CA ALA A 255 -4.14 7.91 -1.84
C ALA A 255 -5.57 7.40 -1.62
N ASN A 256 -6.27 7.15 -2.73
CA ASN A 256 -7.59 6.50 -2.74
C ASN A 256 -7.55 5.38 -3.77
N VAL A 257 -7.30 4.17 -3.29
CA VAL A 257 -7.13 2.96 -4.11
C VAL A 257 -7.99 1.84 -3.53
N MET A 258 -8.40 0.86 -4.35
CA MET A 258 -9.29 -0.21 -3.90
C MET A 258 -8.69 -1.00 -2.74
N GLY A 259 -7.40 -1.31 -2.81
CA GLY A 259 -6.72 -2.02 -1.74
C GLY A 259 -5.21 -1.87 -1.72
N THR A 260 -4.66 -1.92 -0.53
CA THR A 260 -3.21 -1.85 -0.28
C THR A 260 -2.79 -3.06 0.55
N ALA A 261 -1.82 -3.81 0.04
CA ALA A 261 -1.07 -4.80 0.79
C ALA A 261 0.31 -4.25 1.13
N LEU A 262 0.64 -4.20 2.42
CA LEU A 262 1.96 -3.84 2.92
C LEU A 262 2.68 -5.14 3.29
N GLY A 263 3.49 -5.63 2.36
CA GLY A 263 4.02 -6.98 2.33
C GLY A 263 2.92 -8.03 2.18
N LEU A 264 3.32 -9.24 1.77
CA LEU A 264 2.41 -10.38 1.65
C LEU A 264 2.69 -11.44 2.71
N ASN A 265 3.94 -11.59 3.12
CA ASN A 265 4.42 -12.60 4.06
C ASN A 265 5.87 -12.26 4.49
N PRO A 266 6.48 -13.01 5.42
CA PRO A 266 7.86 -12.77 5.85
C PRO A 266 8.92 -12.83 4.74
N SER A 267 8.61 -13.41 3.58
CA SER A 267 9.50 -13.48 2.41
C SER A 267 9.24 -12.39 1.37
N ASP A 268 8.26 -11.52 1.59
CA ASP A 268 7.99 -10.32 0.79
C ASP A 268 7.45 -9.22 1.70
N ILE A 269 8.40 -8.51 2.32
CA ILE A 269 8.15 -7.43 3.27
C ILE A 269 8.31 -6.06 2.59
N GLY A 270 7.55 -5.07 3.06
CA GLY A 270 7.60 -3.69 2.58
C GLY A 270 7.61 -2.67 3.71
N ILE A 271 8.00 -1.44 3.39
CA ILE A 271 7.91 -0.30 4.31
C ILE A 271 6.94 0.74 3.72
N LEU A 272 5.93 1.12 4.50
CA LEU A 272 5.03 2.23 4.16
C LEU A 272 5.23 3.35 5.18
N ASN A 273 5.69 4.50 4.69
CA ASN A 273 5.79 5.71 5.48
C ASN A 273 4.63 6.65 5.14
N THR A 274 3.63 6.75 6.02
CA THR A 274 2.40 7.48 5.71
C THR A 274 2.57 8.98 5.76
N GLN A 275 3.64 9.48 6.40
CA GLN A 275 3.71 10.87 6.83
C GLN A 275 2.38 11.30 7.49
N MET A 276 1.86 12.46 7.14
CA MET A 276 0.54 12.96 7.57
C MET A 276 -0.60 12.57 6.60
N ASN A 277 -0.30 11.89 5.50
CA ASN A 277 -1.27 11.58 4.44
C ASN A 277 -2.04 10.30 4.73
N THR A 278 -3.14 10.10 3.99
CA THR A 278 -4.07 9.00 4.21
C THR A 278 -4.11 8.02 3.04
N ILE A 279 -4.28 6.74 3.35
CA ILE A 279 -4.70 5.71 2.39
C ILE A 279 -6.16 5.41 2.68
N SER A 280 -7.02 5.73 1.73
CA SER A 280 -8.45 5.39 1.71
C SER A 280 -8.73 4.33 0.66
N GLY A 281 -9.85 3.62 0.81
CA GLY A 281 -10.16 2.47 -0.03
C GLY A 281 -11.04 1.43 0.66
N ASN A 282 -11.07 0.23 0.10
CA ASN A 282 -11.86 -0.87 0.67
C ASN A 282 -11.00 -1.76 1.56
N TYR A 283 -9.77 -2.08 1.16
CA TYR A 283 -8.96 -3.11 1.81
C TYR A 283 -7.57 -2.63 2.21
N PHE A 284 -7.17 -2.87 3.45
CA PHE A 284 -5.78 -2.78 3.88
C PHE A 284 -5.38 -4.08 4.58
N THR A 285 -4.25 -4.63 4.18
CA THR A 285 -3.61 -5.76 4.85
C THR A 285 -2.13 -5.49 5.02
N MET A 286 -1.58 -5.94 6.13
CA MET A 286 -0.16 -5.84 6.46
C MET A 286 0.35 -7.25 6.75
N GLY A 287 1.34 -7.70 5.99
CA GLY A 287 2.04 -8.95 6.21
C GLY A 287 2.98 -8.88 7.42
N ASP A 288 3.33 -10.04 7.94
CA ASP A 288 4.30 -10.19 9.03
C ASP A 288 5.65 -9.57 8.67
N LEU A 289 6.33 -9.01 9.67
CA LEU A 289 7.62 -8.30 9.57
C LEU A 289 7.65 -7.08 8.64
N SER A 290 6.52 -6.72 8.02
CA SER A 290 6.42 -5.46 7.28
C SER A 290 6.40 -4.27 8.24
N TYR A 291 6.74 -3.10 7.72
CA TYR A 291 7.02 -1.91 8.52
C TYR A 291 6.05 -0.78 8.17
N LEU A 292 5.24 -0.37 9.13
CA LEU A 292 4.37 0.80 9.01
C LEU A 292 4.91 1.97 9.84
N LYS A 293 5.19 3.11 9.20
CA LYS A 293 5.50 4.38 9.87
C LYS A 293 4.28 5.30 9.83
N ILE A 294 3.82 5.73 11.01
CA ILE A 294 2.55 6.43 11.26
C ILE A 294 2.83 7.86 11.71
N GLY A 295 2.35 8.83 10.92
CA GLY A 295 2.45 10.25 11.29
C GLY A 295 1.18 10.88 11.87
N SER A 296 0.01 10.22 11.77
CA SER A 296 -1.25 10.79 12.24
C SER A 296 -1.28 10.96 13.77
N PRO A 297 -1.75 12.12 14.29
CA PRO A 297 -2.00 12.32 15.73
C PRO A 297 -2.93 11.29 16.36
N ASN A 298 -3.84 10.70 15.56
CA ASN A 298 -4.79 9.70 16.04
C ASN A 298 -4.22 8.27 16.04
N GLY A 299 -2.96 8.09 15.63
CA GLY A 299 -2.34 6.77 15.53
C GLY A 299 -3.05 5.85 14.56
N ILE A 300 -3.21 4.59 14.97
CA ILE A 300 -3.89 3.55 14.20
C ILE A 300 -5.31 3.36 14.76
N SER A 301 -6.32 3.53 13.90
CA SER A 301 -7.71 3.30 14.28
C SER A 301 -8.23 1.96 13.77
N SER A 302 -9.07 1.31 14.56
CA SER A 302 -9.80 0.10 14.19
C SER A 302 -10.79 0.36 13.04
N LEU A 303 -11.15 -0.70 12.31
CA LEU A 303 -12.14 -0.65 11.24
C LEU A 303 -13.45 0.03 11.71
N GLY A 304 -14.05 0.85 10.84
CA GLY A 304 -15.25 1.64 11.16
C GLY A 304 -14.97 3.06 11.65
N ASN A 305 -13.71 3.40 11.95
CA ASN A 305 -13.31 4.77 12.29
C ASN A 305 -12.67 5.48 11.08
N SER A 306 -12.93 6.78 10.94
CA SER A 306 -12.41 7.67 9.90
C SER A 306 -11.23 8.54 10.37
N THR A 307 -10.42 8.04 11.30
CA THR A 307 -9.25 8.72 11.88
C THR A 307 -7.97 7.92 11.66
N GLY A 308 -6.80 8.55 11.74
CA GLY A 308 -5.51 7.90 11.48
C GLY A 308 -5.08 8.02 10.01
N ASN A 309 -4.00 7.33 9.64
CA ASN A 309 -3.50 7.33 8.25
C ASN A 309 -4.19 6.28 7.35
N ILE A 310 -4.63 5.14 7.91
CA ILE A 310 -5.26 4.06 7.14
C ILE A 310 -6.76 4.10 7.37
N LEU A 311 -7.53 4.44 6.33
CA LEU A 311 -8.96 4.77 6.38
C LEU A 311 -9.83 3.80 5.55
N THR A 312 -9.40 2.55 5.37
CA THR A 312 -10.14 1.57 4.59
C THR A 312 -11.44 1.14 5.26
N THR A 313 -12.46 0.79 4.47
CA THR A 313 -13.86 0.62 4.93
C THR A 313 -14.33 -0.82 5.03
N GLN A 314 -13.75 -1.75 4.26
CA GLN A 314 -14.18 -3.15 4.18
C GLN A 314 -13.29 -4.08 5.00
N SER A 315 -11.97 -3.86 4.95
CA SER A 315 -10.99 -4.55 5.79
C SER A 315 -9.83 -3.65 6.15
N ARG A 316 -9.33 -3.76 7.37
CA ARG A 316 -8.18 -3.03 7.89
C ARG A 316 -7.42 -3.92 8.86
N GLN A 317 -6.50 -4.70 8.33
CA GLN A 317 -5.75 -5.71 9.11
C GLN A 317 -4.31 -5.27 9.32
N PHE A 318 -3.90 -5.21 10.58
CA PHE A 318 -2.54 -4.92 11.02
C PHE A 318 -1.94 -6.21 11.60
N SER A 319 -0.71 -6.56 11.24
CA SER A 319 -0.08 -7.81 11.71
C SER A 319 0.39 -7.72 13.15
N ALA A 320 0.11 -8.74 13.96
CA ALA A 320 0.65 -8.88 15.30
C ALA A 320 2.18 -9.15 15.32
N ASN A 321 2.74 -9.57 14.19
CA ASN A 321 4.18 -9.70 13.97
C ASN A 321 4.70 -8.53 13.09
N GLY A 322 3.99 -7.41 13.02
CA GLY A 322 4.39 -6.22 12.28
C GLY A 322 5.35 -5.32 13.06
N ILE A 323 6.08 -4.45 12.33
CA ILE A 323 6.92 -3.41 12.88
C ILE A 323 6.20 -2.05 12.76
N TYR A 324 6.11 -1.32 13.86
CA TYR A 324 5.38 -0.05 13.93
C TYR A 324 6.29 1.08 14.41
N GLU A 325 6.27 2.20 13.71
CA GLU A 325 6.97 3.42 14.12
C GLU A 325 6.02 4.60 14.16
N TYR A 326 5.99 5.31 15.29
CA TYR A 326 5.28 6.58 15.42
C TYR A 326 6.25 7.71 15.12
N ASN A 327 6.12 8.32 13.93
CA ASN A 327 7.05 9.30 13.37
C ASN A 327 6.37 10.63 13.00
N GLY A 328 5.30 10.99 13.71
CA GLY A 328 4.57 12.24 13.50
C GLY A 328 5.38 13.49 13.83
N SER A 329 4.76 14.65 13.56
CA SER A 329 5.27 15.97 13.92
C SER A 329 4.46 16.67 15.01
N SER A 330 3.42 15.99 15.53
CA SER A 330 2.58 16.42 16.67
C SER A 330 2.47 15.28 17.68
N ASN A 331 1.91 15.55 18.87
CA ASN A 331 1.55 14.48 19.81
C ASN A 331 0.68 13.42 19.13
N GLN A 332 0.99 12.14 19.38
CA GLN A 332 0.25 11.00 18.88
C GLN A 332 -0.27 10.15 20.03
N ILE A 333 -1.31 9.39 19.76
CA ILE A 333 -1.69 8.21 20.54
C ILE A 333 -1.38 6.96 19.72
N ILE A 334 -1.23 5.80 20.35
CA ILE A 334 -1.07 4.55 19.58
C ILE A 334 -2.34 4.20 18.79
N GLY A 335 -3.50 4.54 19.36
CA GLY A 335 -4.81 4.29 18.79
C GLY A 335 -5.31 2.87 19.04
N ASN A 336 -6.63 2.71 18.98
CA ASN A 336 -7.32 1.46 19.31
C ASN A 336 -7.10 0.34 18.29
N GLY A 337 -6.56 0.64 17.11
CA GLY A 337 -6.33 -0.33 16.03
C GLY A 337 -4.95 -0.99 16.02
N LEU A 338 -3.98 -0.49 16.80
CA LEU A 338 -2.68 -1.17 16.94
C LEU A 338 -2.89 -2.54 17.58
N PRO A 339 -2.31 -3.66 17.09
CA PRO A 339 -2.40 -4.94 17.78
C PRO A 339 -1.79 -4.89 19.21
N ASN A 340 -2.34 -5.68 20.14
CA ASN A 340 -1.77 -5.76 21.51
C ASN A 340 -0.43 -6.51 21.55
N THR A 341 -0.07 -7.21 20.48
CA THR A 341 1.24 -7.83 20.30
C THR A 341 1.82 -7.30 19.01
N VAL A 342 3.08 -6.88 19.04
CA VAL A 342 3.81 -6.34 17.90
C VAL A 342 5.19 -6.96 17.83
N HIS A 343 5.79 -7.03 16.64
CA HIS A 343 7.17 -7.48 16.54
C HIS A 343 8.12 -6.49 17.18
N SER A 344 8.11 -5.25 16.70
CA SER A 344 8.89 -4.14 17.26
C SER A 344 8.08 -2.85 17.29
N LEU A 345 8.37 -2.00 18.27
CA LEU A 345 7.76 -0.68 18.43
C LEU A 345 8.85 0.40 18.50
N PHE A 346 8.79 1.35 17.57
CA PHE A 346 9.70 2.47 17.46
C PHE A 346 8.99 3.79 17.72
N ILE A 347 9.58 4.64 18.56
CA ILE A 347 9.11 6.00 18.81
C ILE A 347 10.11 6.97 18.22
N ASN A 348 9.67 7.68 17.18
CA ASN A 348 10.49 8.60 16.41
C ASN A 348 9.77 9.96 16.22
N ASN A 349 9.04 10.42 17.25
CA ASN A 349 8.15 11.58 17.19
C ASN A 349 8.78 12.79 17.90
N SER A 350 9.70 13.51 17.24
CA SER A 350 10.42 14.63 17.88
C SER A 350 9.80 16.02 17.69
N GLY A 351 8.86 16.19 16.74
CA GLY A 351 8.25 17.51 16.46
C GLY A 351 9.24 18.62 16.08
N LEU A 352 8.72 19.82 15.76
CA LEU A 352 9.56 20.99 15.45
C LEU A 352 9.89 21.87 16.67
N ALA A 353 9.25 21.63 17.84
CA ALA A 353 9.32 22.54 19.00
C ALA A 353 9.36 21.83 20.38
N GLY A 354 9.93 20.62 20.45
CA GLY A 354 10.07 19.85 21.68
C GLY A 354 9.62 18.41 21.52
N ASN A 355 10.02 17.54 22.44
CA ASN A 355 9.73 16.11 22.38
C ASN A 355 8.22 15.83 22.40
N ASN A 356 7.62 15.58 21.23
CA ASN A 356 6.23 15.15 21.16
C ASN A 356 6.05 13.79 21.86
N SER A 357 4.86 13.61 22.43
CA SER A 357 4.48 12.38 23.11
C SER A 357 3.77 11.41 22.19
N VAL A 358 4.12 10.13 22.33
CA VAL A 358 3.32 8.99 21.88
C VAL A 358 2.75 8.33 23.13
N VAL A 359 1.45 8.48 23.33
CA VAL A 359 0.75 7.97 24.50
C VAL A 359 0.16 6.58 24.20
N ILE A 360 0.46 5.60 25.04
CA ILE A 360 -0.18 4.28 24.97
C ILE A 360 -1.46 4.26 25.82
N ASP A 361 -2.49 3.54 25.36
CA ASP A 361 -3.79 3.42 26.02
C ASP A 361 -4.15 1.97 26.42
N LYS A 362 -3.18 1.06 26.27
CA LYS A 362 -3.27 -0.36 26.61
C LYS A 362 -1.90 -0.99 26.75
N ASN A 363 -1.86 -2.19 27.34
CA ASN A 363 -0.65 -3.00 27.38
C ASN A 363 -0.26 -3.48 25.98
N ILE A 364 1.04 -3.38 25.67
CA ILE A 364 1.63 -3.87 24.44
C ILE A 364 2.65 -4.96 24.78
N ASN A 365 2.52 -6.11 24.14
CA ASN A 365 3.50 -7.19 24.17
C ASN A 365 4.43 -7.01 22.96
N VAL A 366 5.68 -6.66 23.20
CA VAL A 366 6.70 -6.54 22.16
C VAL A 366 7.40 -7.89 22.01
N GLN A 367 7.72 -8.33 20.79
CA GLN A 367 8.42 -9.62 20.60
C GLN A 367 9.92 -9.44 20.43
N LYS A 368 10.36 -8.32 19.86
CA LYS A 368 11.77 -8.03 19.58
C LYS A 368 12.17 -6.70 20.21
N ASP A 369 12.08 -5.59 19.48
CA ASP A 369 12.70 -4.34 19.91
C ASP A 369 11.68 -3.28 20.36
N LEU A 370 11.99 -2.59 21.46
CA LEU A 370 11.33 -1.36 21.88
C LEU A 370 12.36 -0.24 21.88
N SER A 371 12.23 0.70 20.97
CA SER A 371 13.22 1.76 20.80
C SER A 371 12.59 3.14 20.79
N ILE A 372 13.03 3.99 21.69
CA ILE A 372 12.68 5.41 21.73
C ILE A 372 13.84 6.18 21.12
N LEU A 373 13.73 6.45 19.82
CA LEU A 373 14.77 7.08 19.02
C LEU A 373 14.82 8.59 19.24
N GLN A 374 13.65 9.20 19.38
CA GLN A 374 13.45 10.62 19.69
C GLN A 374 12.02 10.85 20.18
N GLY A 375 11.78 11.94 20.90
CA GLY A 375 10.48 12.24 21.48
C GLY A 375 10.24 11.54 22.82
N VAL A 376 8.97 11.33 23.15
CA VAL A 376 8.52 10.76 24.42
C VAL A 376 7.63 9.54 24.14
N LEU A 377 7.95 8.41 24.77
CA LEU A 377 6.99 7.32 24.98
C LEU A 377 6.34 7.48 26.35
N ASP A 378 5.03 7.71 26.38
CA ASP A 378 4.28 7.80 27.63
C ASP A 378 3.48 6.52 27.86
N LEU A 379 3.94 5.72 28.84
CA LEU A 379 3.30 4.45 29.18
C LEU A 379 2.03 4.61 30.00
N GLN A 380 1.77 5.79 30.57
CA GLN A 380 0.73 5.95 31.59
C GLN A 380 0.81 4.87 32.68
N THR A 381 -0.27 4.12 32.90
CA THR A 381 -0.33 3.00 33.83
C THR A 381 -0.16 1.65 33.14
N PHE A 382 0.15 1.63 31.84
CA PHE A 382 0.29 0.43 31.02
C PHE A 382 1.75 -0.02 30.90
N THR A 383 1.96 -1.04 30.07
CA THR A 383 3.23 -1.73 29.90
C THR A 383 3.56 -1.92 28.42
N ALA A 384 4.85 -1.96 28.11
CA ALA A 384 5.43 -2.36 26.83
C ALA A 384 6.52 -3.40 27.13
N ASN A 385 6.10 -4.59 27.58
CA ASN A 385 7.01 -5.66 27.98
C ASN A 385 7.37 -6.54 26.79
N ASN A 386 8.57 -7.12 26.81
CA ASN A 386 8.92 -8.16 25.87
C ASN A 386 8.25 -9.50 26.25
N SER A 387 7.75 -10.22 25.24
CA SER A 387 7.00 -11.47 25.37
C SER A 387 7.81 -12.74 25.06
N THR A 388 9.01 -12.60 24.51
CA THR A 388 9.88 -13.71 24.05
C THR A 388 11.18 -13.81 24.83
N SER A 389 11.47 -12.84 25.72
CA SER A 389 12.75 -12.70 26.41
C SER A 389 13.96 -12.40 25.49
N ASP A 390 13.69 -11.86 24.30
CA ASP A 390 14.68 -11.51 23.28
C ASP A 390 14.71 -9.98 23.04
N GLY A 391 15.56 -9.51 22.13
CA GLY A 391 15.57 -8.15 21.59
C GLY A 391 16.15 -7.10 22.53
N ILE A 392 16.04 -5.85 22.10
CA ILE A 392 16.68 -4.70 22.71
C ILE A 392 15.63 -3.69 23.14
N MET A 393 15.70 -3.24 24.40
CA MET A 393 15.06 -1.99 24.83
C MET A 393 16.09 -0.88 24.78
N SER A 394 15.80 0.19 24.05
CA SER A 394 16.74 1.33 23.91
C SER A 394 16.07 2.68 24.06
N ILE A 395 16.78 3.60 24.72
CA ILE A 395 16.40 5.02 24.79
C ILE A 395 17.58 5.86 24.33
N SER A 396 17.41 6.55 23.21
CA SER A 396 18.41 7.42 22.60
C SER A 396 18.67 8.70 23.42
N PRO A 397 19.79 9.42 23.16
CA PRO A 397 20.03 10.73 23.75
C PRO A 397 18.83 11.66 23.59
N ASN A 398 18.49 12.40 24.65
CA ASN A 398 17.37 13.35 24.70
C ASN A 398 15.96 12.76 24.49
N ALA A 399 15.81 11.44 24.37
CA ALA A 399 14.53 10.76 24.30
C ALA A 399 14.01 10.39 25.71
N TYR A 400 12.69 10.25 25.86
CA TYR A 400 12.02 10.09 27.15
C TYR A 400 11.17 8.82 27.19
N LEU A 401 11.29 8.07 28.28
CA LEU A 401 10.31 7.09 28.72
C LEU A 401 9.58 7.62 29.95
N ARG A 402 8.25 7.73 29.92
CA ARG A 402 7.43 8.19 31.05
C ARG A 402 6.60 7.04 31.61
N ILE A 403 6.62 6.89 32.93
CA ILE A 403 5.98 5.81 33.69
C ILE A 403 5.10 6.41 34.79
N GLY A 404 3.80 6.15 34.74
CA GLY A 404 2.80 6.61 35.69
C GLY A 404 2.29 5.53 36.65
N GLY A 405 1.27 5.86 37.45
CA GLY A 405 0.67 4.92 38.41
C GLY A 405 1.65 4.42 39.49
N ASN A 406 1.51 3.16 39.89
CA ASN A 406 2.42 2.47 40.82
C ASN A 406 3.54 1.70 40.08
N ASN A 407 3.73 2.00 38.79
CA ASN A 407 4.59 1.23 37.93
C ASN A 407 6.07 1.58 38.09
N ASN A 408 6.92 0.68 37.63
CA ASN A 408 8.37 0.79 37.59
C ASN A 408 8.93 0.08 36.35
N LEU A 409 10.23 0.20 36.10
CA LEU A 409 10.81 -0.34 34.87
C LEU A 409 10.72 -1.87 34.78
N LEU A 410 10.79 -2.58 35.92
CA LEU A 410 10.67 -4.04 36.00
C LEU A 410 9.26 -4.56 35.65
N ASN A 411 8.21 -3.74 35.74
CA ASN A 411 6.86 -4.15 35.33
C ASN A 411 6.36 -3.49 34.03
N THR A 412 6.99 -2.42 33.55
CA THR A 412 6.54 -1.71 32.34
C THR A 412 7.38 -1.89 31.09
N ALA A 413 8.68 -2.16 31.21
CA ALA A 413 9.57 -2.33 30.06
C ALA A 413 10.59 -3.44 30.36
N ASN A 414 10.07 -4.62 30.68
CA ASN A 414 10.85 -5.75 31.16
C ASN A 414 11.01 -6.86 30.10
N ASN A 415 11.84 -7.86 30.42
CA ASN A 415 12.11 -9.08 29.66
C ASN A 415 12.86 -8.84 28.34
N TYR A 416 13.51 -7.70 28.13
CA TYR A 416 14.38 -7.57 26.96
C TYR A 416 15.72 -8.22 27.26
N SER A 417 16.35 -8.85 26.26
CA SER A 417 17.66 -9.47 26.45
C SER A 417 18.77 -8.45 26.71
N ILE A 418 18.62 -7.25 26.16
CA ILE A 418 19.59 -6.15 26.23
C ILE A 418 18.87 -4.84 26.55
N TYR A 419 19.50 -4.01 27.39
CA TYR A 419 19.06 -2.66 27.68
C TYR A 419 20.14 -1.63 27.32
N ASN A 420 19.82 -0.79 26.33
CA ASN A 420 20.68 0.28 25.84
C ASN A 420 20.10 1.64 26.25
N ILE A 421 20.40 2.05 27.49
CA ILE A 421 19.93 3.32 28.05
C ILE A 421 21.04 4.35 27.93
N ASP A 422 20.88 5.33 27.04
CA ASP A 422 21.86 6.38 26.87
C ASP A 422 21.97 7.26 28.13
N THR A 423 23.17 7.76 28.43
CA THR A 423 23.40 8.59 29.63
C THR A 423 22.64 9.92 29.57
N ASP A 424 22.38 10.44 28.38
CA ASP A 424 21.63 11.67 28.14
C ASP A 424 20.16 11.40 27.78
N SER A 425 19.70 10.15 27.88
CA SER A 425 18.27 9.82 27.83
C SER A 425 17.54 10.20 29.13
N TYR A 426 16.22 10.09 29.14
CA TYR A 426 15.38 10.45 30.29
C TYR A 426 14.38 9.34 30.62
N ILE A 427 14.28 8.99 31.91
CA ILE A 427 13.20 8.18 32.45
C ILE A 427 12.46 9.00 33.50
N GLU A 428 11.18 9.27 33.26
CA GLU A 428 10.31 10.02 34.16
C GLU A 428 9.37 9.09 34.92
N PHE A 429 9.39 9.18 36.25
CA PHE A 429 8.40 8.58 37.12
C PHE A 429 7.41 9.66 37.56
N TYR A 430 6.17 9.61 37.06
CA TYR A 430 5.19 10.68 37.21
C TYR A 430 3.91 10.27 37.94
N GLY A 431 3.98 9.26 38.81
CA GLY A 431 2.88 8.81 39.65
C GLY A 431 2.21 9.96 40.41
N THR A 432 0.88 9.95 40.47
CA THR A 432 0.03 11.00 41.07
C THR A 432 -0.14 10.80 42.59
N SER A 433 -0.85 11.73 43.25
CA SER A 433 -1.13 11.62 44.68
C SER A 433 -1.75 10.26 45.05
N GLY A 434 -1.25 9.63 46.11
CA GLY A 434 -1.67 8.29 46.55
C GLY A 434 -0.97 7.13 45.83
N THR A 435 -0.16 7.40 44.80
CA THR A 435 0.67 6.36 44.16
C THR A 435 2.05 6.24 44.80
N THR A 436 2.63 5.05 44.69
CA THR A 436 3.98 4.72 45.11
C THR A 436 4.72 4.03 43.98
N GLN A 437 5.81 4.61 43.51
CA GLN A 437 6.66 4.03 42.46
C GLN A 437 8.01 3.66 43.05
N THR A 438 8.38 2.38 42.96
CA THR A 438 9.71 1.93 43.40
C THR A 438 10.69 2.05 42.24
N ILE A 439 11.43 3.16 42.18
CA ILE A 439 12.30 3.50 41.03
C ILE A 439 13.52 2.58 40.87
N THR A 440 13.81 1.80 41.92
CA THR A 440 14.92 0.85 41.99
C THR A 440 14.54 -0.55 41.50
N GLN A 441 13.26 -0.80 41.23
CA GLN A 441 12.82 -2.04 40.58
C GLN A 441 13.05 -1.93 39.08
N ILE A 442 14.22 -2.40 38.67
CA ILE A 442 14.67 -2.44 37.27
C ILE A 442 14.92 -3.89 36.82
N PRO A 443 14.89 -4.18 35.50
CA PRO A 443 15.27 -5.48 34.95
C PRO A 443 16.67 -5.92 35.42
N SER A 444 16.83 -7.20 35.79
CA SER A 444 18.07 -7.69 36.41
C SER A 444 19.30 -7.63 35.51
N ASN A 445 19.11 -7.65 34.20
CA ASN A 445 20.16 -7.51 33.19
C ASN A 445 20.43 -6.04 32.79
N LEU A 446 19.70 -5.06 33.34
CA LEU A 446 20.04 -3.63 33.22
C LEU A 446 21.11 -3.26 34.26
N ILE A 447 22.36 -3.63 33.95
CA ILE A 447 23.50 -3.41 34.87
C ILE A 447 24.19 -2.04 34.68
N ASN A 448 23.98 -1.39 33.53
CA ASN A 448 24.67 -0.14 33.18
C ASN A 448 24.07 1.11 33.83
N GLY A 449 23.03 0.97 34.65
CA GLY A 449 22.30 2.08 35.25
C GLY A 449 21.45 2.87 34.26
N LEU A 450 20.74 3.87 34.79
CA LEU A 450 19.82 4.72 34.03
C LEU A 450 20.54 5.95 33.45
N GLY A 451 19.90 6.63 32.51
CA GLY A 451 20.29 7.97 32.04
C GLY A 451 19.96 9.05 33.08
N ASN A 452 19.28 10.11 32.67
CA ASN A 452 18.65 11.06 33.60
C ASN A 452 17.36 10.45 34.17
N VAL A 453 17.09 10.71 35.44
CA VAL A 453 15.86 10.30 36.13
C VAL A 453 15.10 11.53 36.59
N LEU A 454 13.84 11.63 36.18
CA LEU A 454 12.91 12.69 36.58
C LEU A 454 11.85 12.10 37.50
N LEU A 455 11.63 12.78 38.63
CA LEU A 455 10.57 12.47 39.57
C LEU A 455 9.61 13.65 39.55
N THR A 456 8.40 13.40 39.05
CA THR A 456 7.37 14.43 38.89
C THR A 456 6.07 13.95 39.53
N ASN A 457 5.12 14.89 39.67
CA ASN A 457 3.81 14.71 40.32
C ASN A 457 3.87 14.24 41.78
N ALA A 458 2.73 14.37 42.48
CA ALA A 458 2.63 14.21 43.93
C ALA A 458 2.83 12.77 44.49
N GLY A 459 3.08 11.77 43.64
CA GLY A 459 3.29 10.39 44.08
C GLY A 459 4.63 10.20 44.79
N THR A 460 4.68 9.25 45.72
CA THR A 460 5.90 8.88 46.44
C THR A 460 6.78 8.00 45.56
N LYS A 461 8.06 8.33 45.46
CA LYS A 461 9.07 7.62 44.68
C LYS A 461 10.05 6.98 45.65
N ILE A 462 10.17 5.66 45.64
CA ILE A 462 10.94 4.91 46.64
C ILE A 462 12.21 4.34 46.00
N ALA A 463 13.34 4.67 46.59
CA ALA A 463 14.60 3.97 46.43
C ALA A 463 14.84 3.02 47.60
N SER A 464 14.76 1.72 47.32
CA SER A 464 14.84 0.64 48.30
C SER A 464 15.81 -0.46 47.90
N ASN A 465 16.57 -0.30 46.82
CA ASN A 465 17.70 -1.13 46.41
C ASN A 465 18.73 -0.25 45.72
N PRO A 466 20.00 -0.68 45.58
CA PRO A 466 21.00 0.09 44.83
C PRO A 466 20.56 0.39 43.40
N LEU A 467 20.65 1.65 42.99
CA LEU A 467 20.40 2.11 41.63
C LEU A 467 21.46 3.11 41.22
N LEU A 468 22.09 2.82 40.07
CA LEU A 468 22.99 3.74 39.39
C LEU A 468 22.22 4.64 38.43
N ILE A 469 22.36 5.94 38.59
CA ILE A 469 21.89 6.98 37.69
C ILE A 469 23.14 7.63 37.09
N LYS A 470 23.39 7.40 35.81
CA LYS A 470 24.55 7.98 35.09
C LYS A 470 24.34 9.45 34.76
N GLY A 471 23.10 9.88 34.62
CA GLY A 471 22.71 11.26 34.35
C GLY A 471 22.42 12.05 35.63
N ASN A 472 21.54 13.04 35.50
CA ASN A 472 21.01 13.81 36.63
C ASN A 472 19.83 13.09 37.29
N LEU A 473 19.67 13.29 38.59
CA LEU A 473 18.43 13.01 39.31
C LEU A 473 17.70 14.33 39.54
N ILE A 474 16.47 14.47 39.04
CA ILE A 474 15.67 15.69 39.14
C ILE A 474 14.39 15.39 39.90
N ASN A 475 14.21 15.95 41.09
CA ASN A 475 13.05 15.77 41.96
C ASN A 475 12.20 17.04 41.98
N MET A 476 11.14 17.08 41.16
CA MET A 476 10.32 18.28 40.94
C MET A 476 9.17 18.38 41.95
N ASN A 477 8.78 19.60 42.33
CA ASN A 477 7.58 19.82 43.13
C ASN A 477 6.31 19.37 42.37
N PRO A 478 5.37 18.59 42.96
CA PRO A 478 5.25 18.19 44.37
C PRO A 478 5.66 16.74 44.68
N SER A 479 6.63 16.17 43.98
CA SER A 479 7.05 14.78 44.20
C SER A 479 7.77 14.57 45.54
N ARG A 480 7.70 13.33 46.04
CA ARG A 480 8.40 12.92 47.26
C ARG A 480 9.34 11.77 46.95
N LEU A 481 10.64 11.95 47.14
CA LEU A 481 11.63 10.87 47.05
C LEU A 481 11.91 10.32 48.46
N GLU A 482 11.81 9.01 48.62
CA GLU A 482 12.21 8.30 49.84
C GLU A 482 13.37 7.36 49.55
N ILE A 483 14.42 7.44 50.35
CA ILE A 483 15.60 6.58 50.25
C ILE A 483 15.64 5.78 51.54
N SER A 484 15.45 4.47 51.44
CA SER A 484 15.09 3.62 52.58
C SER A 484 16.12 2.57 52.97
N ILE A 485 17.19 2.39 52.18
CA ILE A 485 18.28 1.43 52.43
C ILE A 485 19.64 2.11 52.24
N ILE A 486 20.66 1.61 52.96
CA ILE A 486 22.07 1.95 52.78
C ILE A 486 22.47 1.66 51.31
N ASP A 487 23.21 2.58 50.68
CA ASP A 487 23.66 2.51 49.28
C ASP A 487 22.55 2.38 48.22
N ALA A 488 21.38 2.97 48.48
CA ALA A 488 20.24 2.86 47.58
C ALA A 488 20.38 3.70 46.28
N LEU A 489 21.06 4.86 46.29
CA LEU A 489 21.17 5.70 45.09
C LEU A 489 22.60 6.20 44.86
N GLN A 490 23.10 6.00 43.63
CA GLN A 490 24.33 6.61 43.13
C GLN A 490 24.00 7.49 41.92
N VAL A 491 24.31 8.79 41.98
CA VAL A 491 24.07 9.75 40.92
C VAL A 491 25.40 10.31 40.43
N ARG A 492 25.74 10.08 39.16
CA ARG A 492 27.04 10.48 38.58
C ARG A 492 27.10 11.96 38.21
N LYS A 493 25.98 12.57 37.82
CA LYS A 493 25.90 14.02 37.59
C LYS A 493 25.27 14.72 38.81
N SER A 494 24.31 15.61 38.61
CA SER A 494 23.73 16.43 39.67
C SER A 494 22.44 15.85 40.23
N VAL A 495 22.18 16.14 41.51
CA VAL A 495 20.85 16.02 42.12
C VAL A 495 20.23 17.41 42.15
N ILE A 496 19.16 17.61 41.40
CA ILE A 496 18.38 18.85 41.35
C ILE A 496 17.09 18.59 42.12
N ASN A 497 16.89 19.28 43.24
CA ASN A 497 15.74 19.04 44.10
C ASN A 497 14.92 20.32 44.30
N GLU A 498 13.65 20.24 43.90
CA GLU A 498 12.62 21.28 44.10
C GLU A 498 11.52 20.80 45.05
N SER A 499 11.65 19.59 45.63
CA SER A 499 10.63 19.02 46.51
C SER A 499 11.21 18.24 47.69
N GLN A 500 10.48 17.27 48.23
CA GLN A 500 10.88 16.55 49.45
C GLN A 500 11.78 15.35 49.12
N ILE A 501 12.92 15.26 49.80
CA ILE A 501 13.76 14.06 49.85
C ILE A 501 13.84 13.58 51.30
N TYR A 502 13.34 12.38 51.58
CA TYR A 502 13.46 11.69 52.86
C TYR A 502 14.56 10.65 52.75
N ASN A 503 15.79 11.03 53.12
CA ASN A 503 16.91 10.12 53.09
C ASN A 503 17.13 9.42 54.44
N ARG A 504 16.86 8.11 54.49
CA ARG A 504 17.17 7.20 55.60
C ARG A 504 18.27 6.19 55.21
N GLY A 505 18.95 6.42 54.09
CA GLY A 505 19.99 5.57 53.51
C GLY A 505 21.18 6.41 53.02
N ILE A 506 21.77 6.01 51.89
CA ILE A 506 22.87 6.76 51.25
C ILE A 506 22.43 7.25 49.86
N LEU A 507 22.77 8.52 49.60
CA LEU A 507 22.67 9.18 48.30
C LEU A 507 24.06 9.69 47.93
N GLU A 508 24.72 9.01 46.99
CA GLU A 508 26.04 9.43 46.49
C GLU A 508 25.88 10.34 45.26
N ILE A 509 26.67 11.40 45.18
CA ILE A 509 26.58 12.43 44.12
C ILE A 509 27.97 12.75 43.59
N GLY A 510 28.14 12.75 42.26
CA GLY A 510 29.27 13.37 41.56
C GLY A 510 30.56 12.54 41.50
N ASN A 511 30.45 11.21 41.52
CA ASN A 511 31.60 10.30 41.53
C ASN A 511 32.07 9.91 40.12
#